data_AF-A0AAN7G5M8-F1
#
_entry.id   AF-A0AAN7G5M8-F1
#
_cell.length_a   1.000
_cell.length_b   1.000
_cell.length_c   1.000
_cell.angle_alpha   90.00
_cell.angle_beta   90.00
_cell.angle_gamma   90.00
#
_symmetry.space_group_name_H-M   'P 1'
#
loop_
_entity.id
_entity.type
_entity.pdbx_description
1 polymer ?
#
loop_
_entity_poly.entity_id
_entity_poly.type
_entity_poly.pdbx_seq_one_letter_code
_entity_poly.pdbx_strand_id
1 'polypeptide(L)'
;MVARDRDGRMGGEINKVRKEINDLLDSKEIMWQQRAKVQWLGLGDKNSKYFHFKASERKKKNTILGLMDEEGRWCNSKDGIAGIAMSYFEKLNTISYPSKIAEVIATIPTRVTHEMNQSLI
;
A
#
# COMPACT_ATOMS: atom_id res chain seq x y z
N MET A 1 33.89 24.85 -27.74
CA MET A 1 34.30 25.76 -26.65
C MET A 1 33.47 25.45 -25.42
N VAL A 2 34.03 24.73 -24.44
CA VAL A 2 33.38 24.56 -23.13
C VAL A 2 33.71 25.80 -22.31
N ALA A 3 32.71 26.64 -22.04
CA ALA A 3 32.89 27.80 -21.18
C ALA A 3 33.34 27.32 -19.79
N ARG A 4 34.62 27.50 -19.48
CA ARG A 4 35.17 27.25 -18.14
C ARG A 4 34.66 28.36 -17.23
N ASP A 5 33.93 27.96 -16.20
CA ASP A 5 33.39 28.79 -15.14
C ASP A 5 34.54 29.56 -14.47
N ARG A 6 34.52 30.89 -14.55
CA ARG A 6 35.63 31.76 -14.13
C ARG A 6 35.37 32.50 -12.81
N ASP A 7 34.14 32.47 -12.29
CA ASP A 7 33.71 33.32 -11.15
C ASP A 7 33.04 32.55 -9.99
N GLY A 8 32.93 31.22 -10.04
CA GLY A 8 32.32 30.42 -8.97
C GLY A 8 30.81 30.67 -8.75
N ARG A 9 30.20 31.59 -9.51
CA ARG A 9 28.76 31.90 -9.52
C ARG A 9 27.90 30.69 -9.86
N MET A 10 28.41 29.80 -10.71
CA MET A 10 27.68 28.60 -11.13
C MET A 10 27.69 27.50 -10.07
N GLY A 11 28.63 27.54 -9.11
CA GLY A 11 28.74 26.55 -8.05
C GLY A 11 27.54 26.53 -7.11
N GLY A 12 26.92 27.69 -6.84
CA GLY A 12 25.70 27.79 -6.03
C GLY A 12 24.50 27.12 -6.69
N GLU A 13 24.25 27.43 -7.96
CA GLU A 13 23.19 26.81 -8.75
C GLU A 13 23.43 25.30 -8.97
N ILE A 14 24.67 24.90 -9.25
CA ILE A 14 25.06 23.49 -9.37
C ILE A 14 24.77 22.74 -8.07
N ASN A 15 25.12 23.32 -6.91
CA ASN A 15 24.87 22.69 -5.62
C ASN A 15 23.38 22.61 -5.29
N LYS A 16 22.59 23.63 -5.67
CA LYS A 16 21.13 23.62 -5.49
C LYS A 16 20.48 22.52 -6.32
N VAL A 17 20.79 22.45 -7.61
CA VAL A 17 20.27 21.40 -8.51
C VAL A 17 20.73 20.01 -8.04
N ARG A 18 21.98 19.88 -7.59
CA ARG A 18 22.49 18.61 -7.05
C ARG A 18 21.75 18.18 -5.79
N LYS A 19 21.39 19.12 -4.92
CA LYS A 19 20.58 18.86 -3.73
C LYS A 19 19.17 18.41 -4.11
N GLU A 20 18.50 19.11 -5.01
CA GLU A 20 17.17 18.74 -5.49
C GLU A 20 17.16 17.33 -6.12
N ILE A 21 18.19 16.99 -6.90
CA ILE A 21 18.35 15.64 -7.47
C ILE A 21 18.47 14.59 -6.36
N ASN A 22 19.30 14.83 -5.35
CA ASN A 22 19.47 13.90 -4.24
C ASN A 22 18.16 13.72 -3.46
N ASP A 23 17.45 14.80 -3.15
CA ASP A 23 16.17 14.77 -2.42
C ASP A 23 15.10 13.95 -3.19
N LEU A 24 15.05 14.11 -4.53
CA LEU A 24 14.17 13.33 -5.41
C LEU A 24 14.57 11.84 -5.47
N LEU A 25 15.86 11.55 -5.49
CA LEU A 25 16.37 10.18 -5.49
C LEU A 25 16.05 9.46 -4.17
N ASP A 26 16.24 10.14 -3.04
CA ASP A 26 15.91 9.61 -1.71
C ASP A 26 14.40 9.35 -1.59
N SER A 27 13.56 10.28 -2.06
CA SER A 27 12.10 10.11 -2.08
C SER A 27 11.67 8.90 -2.94
N LYS A 28 12.29 8.75 -4.11
CA LYS A 28 12.05 7.61 -5.00
C LYS A 28 12.49 6.29 -4.36
N GLU A 29 13.63 6.29 -3.67
CA GLU A 29 14.13 5.14 -2.93
C GLU A 29 13.12 4.69 -1.86
N ILE A 30 12.65 5.62 -1.01
CA ILE A 30 11.64 5.34 0.01
C ILE A 30 10.36 4.75 -0.62
N MET A 31 9.88 5.33 -1.74
CA MET A 31 8.72 4.80 -2.45
C MET A 31 8.93 3.35 -2.90
N TRP A 32 10.09 3.03 -3.49
CA TRP A 32 10.38 1.66 -3.93
C TRP A 32 10.55 0.69 -2.76
N GLN A 33 11.14 1.13 -1.66
CA GLN A 33 11.24 0.35 -0.42
C GLN A 33 9.85 -0.02 0.13
N GLN A 34 8.95 0.98 0.26
CA GLN A 34 7.57 0.76 0.72
C GLN A 34 6.82 -0.22 -0.20
N ARG A 35 6.93 -0.03 -1.52
CA ARG A 35 6.31 -0.93 -2.52
C ARG A 35 6.89 -2.35 -2.46
N ALA A 36 8.16 -2.50 -2.12
CA ALA A 36 8.81 -3.80 -2.04
C ALA A 36 8.42 -4.59 -0.79
N LYS A 37 7.93 -3.98 0.30
CA LYS A 37 7.67 -4.64 1.60
C LYS A 37 8.85 -5.54 2.06
N VAL A 38 10.08 -5.04 1.97
CA VAL A 38 11.30 -5.76 2.39
C VAL A 38 11.77 -5.14 3.70
N GLN A 39 11.88 -5.93 4.77
CA GLN A 39 12.57 -5.51 5.99
C GLN A 39 14.04 -5.23 5.66
N TRP A 40 14.61 -4.20 6.28
CA TRP A 40 16.02 -3.81 6.20
C TRP A 40 16.94 -5.02 6.50
N LEU A 41 17.26 -5.83 5.51
CA LEU A 41 18.25 -6.89 5.61
C LEU A 41 19.56 -6.37 5.03
N GLY A 42 20.25 -5.58 5.87
CA GLY A 42 21.70 -5.66 6.08
C GLY A 42 22.64 -5.52 4.90
N LEU A 43 22.22 -5.03 3.74
CA LEU A 43 23.10 -4.83 2.59
C LEU A 43 23.01 -3.38 2.17
N GLY A 44 23.99 -2.60 2.65
CA GLY A 44 24.16 -1.18 2.43
C GLY A 44 24.49 -0.81 0.98
N ASP A 45 23.63 -1.21 0.04
CA ASP A 45 23.68 -0.77 -1.35
C ASP A 45 22.45 0.09 -1.69
N LYS A 46 22.68 1.39 -1.73
CA LYS A 46 21.73 2.43 -2.14
C LYS A 46 21.29 2.15 -3.58
N ASN A 47 20.00 1.93 -3.82
CA ASN A 47 19.41 1.72 -5.15
C ASN A 47 19.90 0.49 -5.96
N SER A 48 20.02 -0.67 -5.33
CA SER A 48 20.32 -1.88 -6.11
C SER A 48 19.13 -2.28 -7.02
N LYS A 49 19.46 -2.66 -8.26
CA LYS A 49 18.60 -3.34 -9.25
C LYS A 49 17.71 -4.43 -8.61
N TYR A 50 18.17 -5.03 -7.52
CA TYR A 50 17.43 -5.98 -6.71
C TYR A 50 16.11 -5.43 -6.16
N PHE A 51 16.08 -4.24 -5.57
CA PHE A 51 14.83 -3.67 -5.02
C PHE A 51 13.82 -3.37 -6.13
N HIS A 52 14.28 -2.79 -7.25
CA HIS A 52 13.43 -2.57 -8.42
C HIS A 52 12.90 -3.89 -9.00
N PHE A 53 13.73 -4.92 -9.08
CA PHE A 53 13.32 -6.24 -9.51
C PHE A 53 12.28 -6.84 -8.56
N LYS A 54 12.51 -6.83 -7.24
CA LYS A 54 11.58 -7.37 -6.24
C LYS A 54 10.25 -6.63 -6.23
N ALA A 55 10.26 -5.30 -6.34
CA ALA A 55 9.04 -4.50 -6.46
C ALA A 55 8.28 -4.80 -7.76
N SER A 56 9.01 -4.96 -8.88
CA SER A 56 8.42 -5.31 -10.17
C SER A 56 7.81 -6.72 -10.16
N GLU A 57 8.50 -7.70 -9.58
CA GLU A 57 8.00 -9.06 -9.42
C GLU A 57 6.75 -9.10 -8.52
N ARG A 58 6.74 -8.34 -7.41
CA ARG A 58 5.52 -8.17 -6.59
C ARG A 58 4.39 -7.52 -7.38
N LYS A 59 4.68 -6.48 -8.16
CA LYS A 59 3.69 -5.83 -9.02
C LYS A 59 3.10 -6.85 -10.00
N LYS A 60 3.93 -7.62 -10.70
CA LYS A 60 3.46 -8.66 -11.64
C LYS A 60 2.57 -9.69 -10.93
N LYS A 61 3.00 -10.22 -9.79
CA LYS A 61 2.23 -11.22 -9.02
C LYS A 61 0.89 -10.69 -8.50
N ASN A 62 0.84 -9.42 -8.10
CA ASN A 62 -0.36 -8.81 -7.53
C ASN A 62 -1.23 -8.09 -8.57
N THR A 63 -0.83 -8.10 -9.84
CA THR A 63 -1.65 -7.50 -10.90
C THR A 63 -2.79 -8.44 -11.20
N ILE A 64 -4.01 -8.00 -10.89
CA ILE A 64 -5.24 -8.70 -11.30
C ILE A 64 -5.41 -8.44 -12.81
N LEU A 65 -5.13 -9.46 -13.62
CA LEU A 65 -5.28 -9.40 -15.09
C LEU A 65 -6.73 -9.53 -15.53
N GLY A 66 -7.55 -10.15 -14.68
CA GLY A 66 -8.96 -10.40 -14.91
C GLY A 66 -9.54 -11.21 -13.78
N LEU A 67 -10.86 -11.20 -13.69
CA LEU A 67 -11.64 -12.03 -12.80
C LEU A 67 -12.68 -12.80 -13.63
N MET A 68 -13.05 -13.98 -13.15
CA MET A 68 -14.13 -14.77 -13.72
C MET A 68 -15.42 -14.40 -12.98
N ASP A 69 -16.50 -14.14 -13.72
CA ASP A 69 -17.81 -13.93 -13.12
C ASP A 69 -18.48 -15.26 -12.73
N GLU A 70 -19.63 -15.17 -12.06
CA GLU A 70 -20.37 -16.33 -11.57
C GLU A 70 -20.94 -17.21 -12.69
N GLU A 71 -21.12 -16.64 -13.88
CA GLU A 71 -21.53 -17.36 -15.09
C GLU A 71 -20.34 -17.96 -15.86
N GLY A 72 -19.13 -17.86 -15.30
CA GLY A 72 -17.92 -18.44 -15.87
C GLY A 72 -17.32 -17.65 -17.04
N ARG A 73 -17.68 -16.38 -17.22
CA ARG A 73 -17.07 -15.51 -18.25
C ARG A 73 -15.87 -14.79 -17.67
N TRP A 74 -14.79 -14.74 -18.46
CA TRP A 74 -13.58 -14.03 -18.08
C TRP A 74 -13.69 -12.54 -18.41
N CYS A 75 -13.53 -11.67 -17.40
CA CYS A 75 -13.53 -10.22 -17.56
C CYS A 75 -12.14 -9.65 -17.25
N ASN A 76 -11.57 -8.92 -18.20
CA ASN A 76 -10.29 -8.22 -18.07
C ASN A 76 -10.42 -6.67 -18.13
N SER A 77 -11.64 -6.16 -18.34
CA SER A 77 -11.91 -4.73 -18.31
C SER A 77 -11.92 -4.23 -16.87
N LYS A 78 -11.44 -3.00 -16.64
CA LYS A 78 -11.41 -2.40 -15.30
C LYS A 78 -12.80 -2.33 -14.67
N ASP A 79 -13.78 -1.89 -15.45
CA ASP A 79 -15.17 -1.76 -14.99
C ASP A 79 -15.80 -3.13 -14.71
N GLY A 80 -15.48 -4.14 -15.52
CA GLY A 80 -15.94 -5.51 -15.30
C GLY A 80 -15.35 -6.15 -14.04
N ILE A 81 -14.04 -6.00 -13.83
CA ILE A 81 -13.35 -6.46 -12.61
C ILE A 81 -13.95 -5.77 -11.37
N ALA A 82 -14.18 -4.45 -11.44
CA ALA A 82 -14.81 -3.71 -10.35
C ALA A 82 -16.24 -4.19 -10.07
N GLY A 83 -17.04 -4.42 -11.11
CA GLY A 83 -18.39 -4.97 -10.99
C GLY A 83 -18.42 -6.34 -10.31
N ILE A 84 -17.54 -7.26 -10.72
CA ILE A 84 -17.41 -8.60 -10.11
C ILE A 84 -16.99 -8.49 -8.64
N ALA A 85 -16.04 -7.60 -8.31
CA ALA A 85 -15.61 -7.41 -6.94
C ALA A 85 -16.75 -6.86 -6.06
N MET A 86 -17.49 -5.86 -6.56
CA MET A 86 -18.63 -5.29 -5.83
C MET A 86 -19.71 -6.33 -5.56
N SER A 87 -20.14 -7.07 -6.58
CA SER A 87 -21.19 -8.08 -6.41
C SER A 87 -20.77 -9.20 -5.46
N TYR A 88 -19.51 -9.63 -5.51
CA TYR A 88 -18.95 -10.61 -4.58
C TYR A 88 -19.00 -10.11 -3.13
N PHE A 89 -18.51 -8.89 -2.85
CA PHE A 89 -18.48 -8.36 -1.49
C PHE A 89 -19.86 -7.98 -0.97
N GLU A 90 -20.78 -7.52 -1.82
CA GLU A 90 -22.18 -7.30 -1.44
C GLU A 90 -22.84 -8.60 -0.99
N LYS A 91 -22.65 -9.70 -1.74
CA LYS A 91 -23.13 -11.03 -1.34
C LYS A 91 -22.47 -11.49 -0.05
N LEU A 92 -21.15 -11.38 0.08
CA LEU A 92 -20.42 -11.78 1.29
C LEU A 92 -20.94 -11.06 2.55
N ASN A 93 -21.18 -9.75 2.45
CA ASN A 93 -21.69 -8.94 3.55
C ASN A 93 -23.17 -9.22 3.84
N THR A 94 -23.94 -9.66 2.86
CA THR A 94 -25.36 -10.03 3.04
C THR A 94 -25.51 -11.41 3.70
N ILE A 95 -24.62 -12.35 3.39
CA ILE A 95 -24.63 -13.71 3.98
C ILE A 95 -24.28 -13.67 5.48
N SER A 96 -23.63 -12.60 5.95
CA SER A 96 -23.38 -12.37 7.36
C SER A 96 -24.65 -11.89 8.08
N TYR A 97 -25.66 -12.75 8.18
CA TYR A 97 -26.62 -12.69 9.28
C TYR A 97 -26.00 -13.50 10.41
N PRO A 98 -25.26 -12.88 11.37
CA PRO A 98 -24.57 -13.68 12.34
C PRO A 98 -25.63 -14.09 13.36
N SER A 99 -26.24 -15.24 13.13
CA SER A 99 -27.26 -15.83 14.01
C SER A 99 -26.73 -16.10 15.42
N LYS A 100 -25.40 -16.02 15.60
CA LYS A 100 -24.67 -16.30 16.83
C LYS A 100 -23.98 -15.09 17.45
N ILE A 101 -24.31 -13.84 17.05
CA ILE A 101 -23.74 -12.66 17.74
C ILE A 101 -23.99 -12.74 19.25
N ALA A 102 -25.21 -13.14 19.64
CA ALA A 102 -25.59 -13.26 21.05
C ALA A 102 -24.75 -14.30 21.81
N GLU A 103 -24.45 -15.46 21.19
CA GLU A 103 -23.56 -16.47 21.78
C GLU A 103 -22.13 -15.93 21.96
N VAL A 104 -21.60 -15.24 20.95
CA VAL A 104 -20.25 -14.66 21.01
C VAL A 104 -20.17 -13.56 22.07
N ILE A 105 -21.16 -12.68 22.15
CA ILE A 105 -21.22 -11.63 23.18
C ILE A 105 -21.30 -12.26 24.58
N ALA A 106 -22.03 -13.37 24.75
CA ALA A 106 -22.12 -14.07 26.04
C ALA A 106 -20.79 -14.69 26.50
N THR A 107 -19.84 -14.93 25.59
CA THR A 107 -18.49 -15.40 25.96
C THR A 107 -17.57 -14.28 26.46
N ILE A 108 -17.90 -13.02 26.18
CA ILE A 108 -17.10 -11.88 26.61
C ILE A 108 -17.49 -11.53 28.05
N PRO A 109 -16.56 -11.62 29.02
CA PRO A 109 -16.88 -11.32 30.41
C PRO A 109 -17.24 -9.83 30.55
N THR A 110 -18.42 -9.57 31.11
CA THR A 110 -18.94 -8.22 31.35
C THR A 110 -18.03 -7.50 32.35
N ARG A 111 -17.42 -6.39 31.93
CA ARG A 111 -16.49 -5.60 32.76
C ARG A 111 -17.09 -4.34 33.37
N VAL A 112 -18.19 -3.86 32.79
CA VAL A 112 -18.93 -2.70 33.29
C VAL A 112 -20.27 -3.21 33.80
N THR A 113 -20.46 -3.16 35.11
CA THR A 113 -21.73 -3.56 35.72
C THR A 113 -22.77 -2.45 35.54
N HIS A 114 -24.03 -2.82 35.67
CA HIS A 114 -25.12 -1.85 35.61
C HIS A 114 -24.96 -0.76 36.69
N GLU A 115 -24.48 -1.13 37.88
CA GLU A 115 -24.18 -0.22 38.99
C GLU A 115 -23.08 0.80 38.63
N MET A 116 -22.01 0.37 37.96
CA MET A 116 -20.95 1.28 37.49
C MET A 116 -21.46 2.31 36.47
N ASN A 117 -22.47 1.97 35.68
CA ASN A 117 -23.11 2.90 34.76
C ASN A 117 -24.12 3.83 35.45
N GLN A 118 -24.82 3.35 36.48
CA GLN A 118 -25.74 4.18 37.26
C GLN A 118 -25.00 5.24 38.09
N SER A 119 -23.74 5.00 38.47
CA SER A 119 -22.92 5.98 39.20
C SER A 119 -22.37 7.12 38.33
N LEU A 120 -22.58 7.08 37.00
CA LEU A 120 -22.11 8.08 36.03
C LEU A 120 -23.20 9.09 35.62
N ILE A 121 -24.43 8.90 36.10
CA ILE A 121 -25.58 9.81 35.93
C ILE A 121 -25.83 10.50 37.27
#